data_AF-A0A935P1G0-F1
#
_entry.id   AF-A0A935P1G0-F1
#
_cell.length_a   1.000
_cell.length_b   1.000
_cell.length_c   1.000
_cell.angle_alpha   90.00
_cell.angle_beta   90.00
_cell.angle_gamma   90.00
#
_symmetry.space_group_name_H-M   'P 1'
#
loop_
_entity.id
_entity.type
_entity.pdbx_description
1 polymer ?
#
loop_
_entity_poly.entity_id
_entity_poly.type
_entity_poly.pdbx_seq_one_letter_code
_entity_poly.pdbx_strand_id
1 'polypeptide(L)'
;MTVDQRFRHCGQVTVSPNTEAAEGLPIAIASTSAREKRWLRSFLQWLPLIVWFIAIAGVMSALAITHWMALPHPDKRDNQLAAGLGELLADRPGWAAVHALYTDCQCSQRVVDHLVNSKRPDALREVVLLVGHDPDLQARLQKKGMQVVSVDAETLFQRFGIEGAPLFMFVDPKHAVRYVGGYTRRKQGPEIEDLAIMREIRGGSEVADLPLFGCAVSERLKELADPMALKR
;
A
#
# COMPACT_ATOMS: atom_id res chain seq x y z
N MET A 1 -5.87 -34.44 -28.26
CA MET A 1 -6.60 -34.67 -27.01
C MET A 1 -8.05 -34.39 -27.28
N THR A 2 -8.88 -35.40 -27.10
CA THR A 2 -10.15 -35.61 -27.79
C THR A 2 -11.20 -35.97 -26.72
N VAL A 3 -12.47 -35.58 -26.95
CA VAL A 3 -13.70 -36.04 -26.25
C VAL A 3 -13.87 -35.38 -24.86
N ASP A 4 -15.00 -34.74 -24.50
CA ASP A 4 -16.33 -35.34 -24.36
C ASP A 4 -17.47 -34.29 -24.48
N GLN A 5 -18.32 -34.47 -25.49
CA GLN A 5 -19.61 -33.81 -25.65
C GLN A 5 -20.69 -34.68 -25.02
N ARG A 6 -21.37 -34.21 -23.96
CA ARG A 6 -22.57 -34.86 -23.44
C ARG A 6 -23.84 -34.14 -23.86
N PHE A 7 -24.47 -34.73 -24.87
CA PHE A 7 -25.90 -34.71 -25.14
C PHE A 7 -26.73 -35.29 -23.98
N ARG A 8 -27.92 -34.72 -23.74
CA ARG A 8 -29.18 -35.29 -23.18
C ARG A 8 -30.05 -34.10 -22.73
N HIS A 9 -31.35 -33.95 -22.98
CA HIS A 9 -32.38 -34.77 -23.60
C HIS A 9 -33.42 -33.80 -24.20
N CYS A 10 -33.83 -34.06 -25.44
CA CYS A 10 -34.97 -33.44 -26.09
C CYS A 10 -36.23 -34.19 -25.62
N GLY A 11 -37.07 -33.56 -24.79
CA GLY A 11 -38.37 -34.08 -24.38
C GLY A 11 -39.47 -33.39 -25.16
N GLN A 12 -40.07 -34.12 -26.10
CA GLN A 12 -41.30 -33.73 -26.81
C GLN A 12 -42.44 -33.59 -25.81
N VAL A 13 -43.06 -32.41 -25.75
CA VAL A 13 -44.36 -32.22 -25.11
C VAL A 13 -45.40 -32.09 -26.21
N THR A 14 -46.33 -33.03 -26.21
CA THR A 14 -47.48 -33.13 -27.09
C THR A 14 -48.44 -31.95 -26.90
N VAL A 15 -48.76 -31.27 -28.00
CA VAL A 15 -49.80 -30.24 -28.06
C VAL A 15 -51.15 -30.94 -28.22
N SER A 16 -52.07 -30.72 -27.29
CA SER A 16 -53.47 -31.12 -27.39
C SER A 16 -54.32 -29.88 -27.67
N PRO A 17 -55.14 -29.83 -28.73
CA PRO A 17 -56.01 -28.69 -29.00
C PRO A 17 -57.39 -28.98 -28.42
N ASN A 18 -57.74 -28.34 -27.30
CA ASN A 18 -59.13 -28.27 -26.85
C ASN A 18 -59.59 -26.82 -26.82
N THR A 19 -60.33 -26.49 -27.86
CA THR A 19 -61.21 -25.37 -28.04
C THR A 19 -62.45 -25.60 -27.17
N GLU A 20 -62.58 -24.90 -26.04
CA GLU A 20 -63.89 -24.70 -25.41
C GLU A 20 -64.00 -23.26 -24.93
N ALA A 21 -64.99 -22.58 -25.50
CA ALA A 21 -65.45 -21.27 -25.10
C ALA A 21 -65.95 -21.34 -23.65
N ALA A 22 -65.38 -20.51 -22.77
CA ALA A 22 -65.94 -20.22 -21.47
C ALA A 22 -66.01 -18.71 -21.30
N GLU A 23 -67.25 -18.24 -21.36
CA GLU A 23 -67.71 -16.90 -21.04
C GLU A 23 -67.23 -16.44 -19.65
N GLY A 24 -66.80 -15.18 -19.57
CA GLY A 24 -66.96 -14.34 -18.38
C GLY A 24 -66.27 -14.77 -17.08
N LEU A 25 -64.94 -14.77 -17.04
CA LEU A 25 -64.22 -14.76 -15.76
C LEU A 25 -64.14 -13.32 -15.20
N PRO A 26 -64.65 -13.06 -13.98
CA PRO A 26 -64.47 -11.78 -13.33
C PRO A 26 -62.98 -11.54 -13.10
N ILE A 27 -62.50 -10.36 -13.48
CA ILE A 27 -61.15 -9.86 -13.15
C ILE A 27 -61.09 -9.75 -11.62
N ALA A 28 -60.71 -10.84 -10.95
CA ALA A 28 -60.42 -10.87 -9.53
C ALA A 28 -59.14 -10.06 -9.33
N ILE A 29 -59.32 -8.77 -9.02
CA ILE A 29 -58.26 -7.89 -8.54
C ILE A 29 -57.76 -8.53 -7.25
N ALA A 30 -56.65 -9.25 -7.34
CA ALA A 30 -56.04 -9.96 -6.22
C ALA A 30 -55.77 -8.95 -5.10
N SER A 31 -56.58 -9.02 -4.04
CA SER A 31 -56.36 -8.25 -2.83
C SER A 31 -54.95 -8.56 -2.34
N THR A 32 -54.08 -7.55 -2.31
CA THR A 32 -52.73 -7.63 -1.73
C THR A 32 -52.84 -8.24 -0.34
N SER A 33 -52.48 -9.53 -0.27
CA SER A 33 -52.82 -10.38 0.86
C SER A 33 -52.13 -9.85 2.11
N ALA A 34 -52.72 -10.06 3.29
CA ALA A 34 -52.15 -9.62 4.57
C ALA A 34 -50.68 -10.06 4.79
N ARG A 35 -50.20 -11.04 4.00
CA ARG A 35 -48.82 -11.51 3.93
C ARG A 35 -47.85 -10.47 3.35
N GLU A 36 -48.24 -9.71 2.33
CA GLU A 36 -47.41 -8.63 1.75
C GLU A 36 -47.22 -7.47 2.74
N LYS A 37 -48.29 -7.06 3.43
CA LYS A 37 -48.23 -5.98 4.44
C LYS A 37 -47.32 -6.34 5.63
N ARG A 38 -47.27 -7.63 6.01
CA ARG A 38 -46.38 -8.12 7.09
C ARG A 38 -44.91 -8.14 6.66
N TRP A 39 -44.64 -8.51 5.41
CA TRP A 39 -43.29 -8.49 4.85
C TRP A 39 -42.73 -7.07 4.73
N LEU A 40 -43.53 -6.12 4.22
CA LEU A 40 -43.16 -4.70 4.12
C LEU A 40 -42.81 -4.06 5.47
N ARG A 41 -43.62 -4.31 6.51
CA ARG A 41 -43.34 -3.79 7.87
C ARG A 41 -42.05 -4.37 8.45
N SER A 42 -41.80 -5.66 8.21
CA SER A 42 -40.56 -6.30 8.66
C SER A 42 -39.36 -5.65 7.94
N PHE A 43 -39.40 -5.53 6.62
CA PHE A 43 -38.32 -4.90 5.84
C PHE A 43 -38.01 -3.47 6.31
N LEU A 44 -39.04 -2.67 6.59
CA LEU A 44 -38.87 -1.29 7.05
C LEU A 44 -38.18 -1.21 8.43
N GLN A 45 -38.40 -2.18 9.31
CA GLN A 45 -37.71 -2.26 10.61
C GLN A 45 -36.22 -2.61 10.48
N TRP A 46 -35.83 -3.33 9.42
CA TRP A 46 -34.43 -3.69 9.17
C TRP A 46 -33.65 -2.61 8.41
N LEU A 47 -34.33 -1.67 7.74
CA LEU A 47 -33.68 -0.65 6.92
C LEU A 47 -32.63 0.18 7.68
N PRO A 48 -32.87 0.67 8.92
CA PRO A 48 -31.84 1.37 9.69
C PRO A 48 -30.58 0.54 9.96
N LEU A 49 -30.76 -0.76 10.26
CA LEU A 49 -29.64 -1.68 10.50
C LEU A 49 -28.83 -1.94 9.22
N ILE A 50 -29.51 -2.07 8.07
CA ILE A 50 -28.86 -2.22 6.77
C ILE A 50 -28.06 -0.96 6.43
N VAL A 51 -28.64 0.23 6.61
CA VAL A 51 -27.95 1.50 6.37
C VAL A 51 -26.73 1.65 7.28
N TRP A 52 -26.87 1.35 8.57
CA TRP A 52 -25.76 1.37 9.53
C TRP A 52 -24.65 0.37 9.15
N PHE A 53 -25.02 -0.86 8.77
CA PHE A 53 -24.06 -1.87 8.36
C PHE A 53 -23.28 -1.44 7.11
N ILE A 54 -23.97 -0.92 6.09
CA ILE A 54 -23.32 -0.40 4.86
C ILE A 54 -22.39 0.75 5.21
N ALA A 55 -22.80 1.67 6.10
CA ALA A 55 -21.97 2.78 6.52
C ALA A 55 -20.68 2.32 7.22
N ILE A 56 -20.77 1.39 8.19
CA ILE A 56 -19.59 0.84 8.88
C ILE A 56 -18.71 0.05 7.91
N ALA A 57 -19.29 -0.81 7.08
CA ALA A 57 -18.55 -1.58 6.09
C ALA A 57 -17.80 -0.66 5.12
N GLY A 58 -18.41 0.45 4.70
CA GLY A 58 -17.78 1.48 3.87
C GLY A 58 -16.58 2.13 4.56
N VAL A 59 -16.73 2.56 5.80
CA VAL A 59 -15.65 3.16 6.60
C VAL A 59 -14.49 2.16 6.81
N MET A 60 -14.81 0.93 7.22
CA MET A 60 -13.80 -0.12 7.44
C MET A 60 -13.04 -0.47 6.15
N SER A 61 -13.75 -0.55 5.01
CA SER A 61 -13.12 -0.81 3.70
C SER A 61 -12.19 0.33 3.29
N ALA A 62 -12.62 1.59 3.45
CA ALA A 62 -11.80 2.76 3.15
C ALA A 62 -10.51 2.78 3.99
N LEU A 63 -10.61 2.47 5.29
CA LEU A 63 -9.46 2.38 6.19
C LEU A 63 -8.56 1.17 5.88
N ALA A 64 -9.12 0.06 5.40
CA ALA A 64 -8.33 -1.11 5.02
C ALA A 64 -7.53 -0.90 3.73
N ILE A 65 -8.11 -0.23 2.73
CA ILE A 65 -7.47 0.02 1.42
C ILE A 65 -6.20 0.86 1.59
N THR A 66 -6.26 1.92 2.39
CA THR A 66 -5.10 2.80 2.68
C THR A 66 -3.98 2.06 3.39
N HIS A 67 -4.26 0.91 3.98
CA HIS A 67 -3.25 0.05 4.57
C HIS A 67 -2.68 -1.00 3.63
N TRP A 68 -3.20 -1.20 2.42
CA TRP A 68 -2.71 -2.26 1.51
C TRP A 68 -1.99 -1.74 0.28
N MET A 69 -2.07 -0.44 0.02
CA MET A 69 -1.39 0.17 -1.13
C MET A 69 0.10 0.38 -0.85
N ALA A 70 0.92 -0.08 -1.78
CA ALA A 70 2.31 0.36 -1.86
C ALA A 70 2.33 1.84 -2.25
N LEU A 71 3.13 2.63 -1.53
CA LEU A 71 3.31 4.04 -1.84
C LEU A 71 4.18 4.19 -3.10
N PRO A 72 3.98 5.26 -3.89
CA PRO A 72 4.89 5.57 -4.98
C PRO A 72 6.29 5.82 -4.43
N HIS A 73 7.30 5.36 -5.16
CA HIS A 73 8.69 5.70 -4.93
C HIS A 73 9.32 6.14 -6.27
N PRO A 74 10.34 7.00 -6.25
CA PRO A 74 11.04 7.39 -7.47
C PRO A 74 11.66 6.17 -8.15
N ASP A 75 11.78 6.23 -9.48
CA ASP A 75 12.55 5.24 -10.24
C ASP A 75 14.05 5.44 -9.97
N LYS A 76 14.83 4.36 -9.99
CA LYS A 76 16.30 4.45 -9.83
C LYS A 76 17.00 5.29 -10.91
N ARG A 77 16.34 5.56 -12.04
CA ARG A 77 16.80 6.44 -13.13
C ARG A 77 16.23 7.85 -13.04
N ASP A 78 15.51 8.18 -11.97
CA ASP A 78 14.99 9.52 -11.76
C ASP A 78 16.13 10.53 -11.59
N ASN A 79 16.12 11.57 -12.42
CA ASN A 79 17.18 12.58 -12.45
C ASN A 79 17.21 13.45 -11.19
N GLN A 80 16.05 13.72 -10.61
CA GLN A 80 15.92 14.54 -9.40
C GLN A 80 16.50 13.78 -8.21
N LEU A 81 16.14 12.49 -8.07
CA LEU A 81 16.72 11.61 -7.07
C LEU A 81 18.24 11.49 -7.22
N ALA A 82 18.71 11.22 -8.44
CA ALA A 82 20.14 11.06 -8.73
C ALA A 82 20.93 12.35 -8.42
N ALA A 83 20.39 13.52 -8.76
CA ALA A 83 21.02 14.80 -8.44
C ALA A 83 21.07 15.06 -6.93
N GLY A 84 19.95 14.86 -6.22
CA GLY A 84 19.87 15.04 -4.77
C GLY A 84 20.82 14.12 -4.01
N LEU A 85 20.90 12.83 -4.41
CA LEU A 85 21.84 11.88 -3.82
C LEU A 85 23.29 12.18 -4.19
N GLY A 86 23.55 12.61 -5.44
CA GLY A 86 24.88 12.98 -5.90
C GLY A 86 25.47 14.14 -5.10
N GLU A 87 24.65 15.16 -4.79
CA GLU A 87 25.05 16.28 -3.93
C GLU A 87 25.24 15.84 -2.48
N LEU A 88 24.29 15.05 -1.93
CA LEU A 88 24.35 14.52 -0.56
C LEU A 88 25.61 13.70 -0.28
N LEU A 89 26.09 12.96 -1.29
CA LEU A 89 27.20 12.02 -1.19
C LEU A 89 28.51 12.55 -1.79
N ALA A 90 28.54 13.79 -2.27
CA ALA A 90 29.65 14.36 -3.04
C ALA A 90 31.02 14.34 -2.33
N ASP A 91 31.03 14.33 -1.00
CA ASP A 91 32.23 14.44 -0.18
C ASP A 91 33.12 13.19 -0.16
N ARG A 92 32.58 12.00 -0.46
CA ARG A 92 33.35 10.74 -0.40
C ARG A 92 32.87 9.69 -1.40
N PRO A 93 33.78 9.13 -2.22
CA PRO A 93 33.45 7.99 -3.06
C PRO A 93 33.27 6.73 -2.22
N GLY A 94 32.40 5.83 -2.67
CA GLY A 94 32.19 4.53 -2.04
C GLY A 94 30.74 4.10 -2.11
N TRP A 95 30.47 2.88 -1.63
CA TRP A 95 29.10 2.41 -1.50
C TRP A 95 28.39 3.19 -0.39
N ALA A 96 27.17 3.64 -0.68
CA ALA A 96 26.34 4.33 0.30
C ALA A 96 24.94 3.71 0.37
N ALA A 97 24.43 3.59 1.59
CA ALA A 97 23.05 3.26 1.89
C ALA A 97 22.37 4.52 2.42
N VAL A 98 21.25 4.89 1.79
CA VAL A 98 20.47 6.07 2.18
C VAL A 98 19.07 5.63 2.61
N HIS A 99 18.66 6.10 3.77
CA HIS A 99 17.41 5.71 4.42
C HIS A 99 16.54 6.96 4.59
N ALA A 100 15.39 7.05 3.93
CA ALA A 100 14.41 8.09 4.23
C ALA A 100 13.42 7.58 5.28
N LEU A 101 13.44 8.16 6.47
CA LEU A 101 12.69 7.70 7.64
C LEU A 101 11.86 8.85 8.22
N TYR A 102 10.66 8.56 8.70
CA TYR A 102 9.78 9.54 9.32
C TYR A 102 9.58 9.24 10.82
N THR A 103 9.85 10.23 11.66
CA THR A 103 9.77 10.15 13.13
C THR A 103 8.40 9.68 13.64
N ASP A 104 7.33 10.19 13.05
CA ASP A 104 5.94 9.90 13.47
C ASP A 104 5.37 8.61 12.86
N CYS A 105 6.15 7.83 12.10
CA CYS A 105 5.67 6.64 11.41
C CYS A 105 6.17 5.35 12.07
N GLN A 106 5.26 4.52 12.58
CA GLN A 106 5.60 3.21 13.20
C GLN A 106 6.37 2.29 12.24
N CYS A 107 6.10 2.35 10.93
CA CYS A 107 6.85 1.57 9.93
C CYS A 107 8.33 2.00 9.88
N SER A 108 8.60 3.30 9.98
CA SER A 108 9.96 3.83 10.06
C SER A 108 10.63 3.50 11.39
N GLN A 109 9.93 3.59 12.52
CA GLN A 109 10.46 3.22 13.84
C GLN A 109 10.96 1.77 13.85
N ARG A 110 10.21 0.85 13.25
CA ARG A 110 10.64 -0.54 13.08
C ARG A 110 11.94 -0.66 12.27
N VAL A 111 12.10 0.13 11.20
CA VAL A 111 13.34 0.15 10.41
C VAL A 111 14.49 0.72 11.24
N VAL A 112 14.27 1.80 12.00
CA VAL A 112 15.28 2.34 12.93
C VAL A 112 15.74 1.27 13.90
N ASP A 113 14.82 0.54 14.54
CA ASP A 113 15.19 -0.50 15.49
C ASP A 113 16.04 -1.59 14.84
N HIS A 114 15.75 -1.96 13.59
CA HIS A 114 16.61 -2.87 12.83
C HIS A 114 17.98 -2.27 12.52
N LEU A 115 18.05 -1.02 12.06
CA LEU A 115 19.32 -0.36 11.74
C LEU A 115 20.20 -0.22 12.99
N VAL A 116 19.61 0.10 14.14
CA VAL A 116 20.32 0.25 15.41
C VAL A 116 20.77 -1.09 15.98
N ASN A 117 20.02 -2.18 15.76
CA ASN A 117 20.33 -3.48 16.35
C ASN A 117 21.11 -4.42 15.43
N SER A 118 21.18 -4.14 14.12
CA SER A 118 21.91 -4.96 13.15
C SER A 118 23.40 -4.60 13.07
N LYS A 119 24.23 -5.57 12.67
CA LYS A 119 25.64 -5.33 12.35
C LYS A 119 25.75 -4.83 10.90
N ARG A 120 26.29 -3.63 10.73
CA ARG A 120 26.46 -2.99 9.42
C ARG A 120 27.88 -3.23 8.88
N PRO A 121 28.10 -3.27 7.56
CA PRO A 121 29.45 -3.39 6.99
C PRO A 121 30.32 -2.15 7.26
N ASP A 122 31.55 -2.31 7.76
CA ASP A 122 32.39 -1.18 8.20
C ASP A 122 32.76 -0.18 7.07
N ALA A 123 32.83 -0.65 5.83
CA ALA A 123 33.15 0.18 4.66
C ALA A 123 31.89 0.77 3.95
N LEU A 124 30.71 0.67 4.57
CA LEU A 124 29.48 1.23 4.04
C LEU A 124 29.22 2.61 4.67
N ARG A 125 29.00 3.61 3.84
CA ARG A 125 28.47 4.90 4.29
C ARG A 125 26.97 4.78 4.49
N GLU A 126 26.47 5.13 5.66
CA GLU A 126 25.04 5.14 5.94
C GLU A 126 24.56 6.55 6.24
N VAL A 127 23.56 6.99 5.47
CA VAL A 127 22.94 8.31 5.62
C VAL A 127 21.45 8.12 5.89
N VAL A 128 20.93 8.77 6.92
CA VAL A 128 19.52 8.81 7.25
C VAL A 128 18.98 10.20 6.96
N LEU A 129 18.08 10.30 5.99
CA LEU A 129 17.22 11.45 5.76
C LEU A 129 16.06 11.34 6.76
N LEU A 130 16.15 12.06 7.87
CA LEU A 130 15.17 11.99 8.95
C LEU A 130 14.14 13.11 8.80
N VAL A 131 12.88 12.72 8.59
CA VAL A 131 11.74 13.65 8.51
C VAL A 131 11.15 13.87 9.89
N GLY A 132 10.90 15.14 10.22
CA GLY A 132 10.41 15.57 11.54
C GLY A 132 11.52 15.79 12.56
N HIS A 133 11.15 16.00 13.83
CA HIS A 133 12.08 16.37 14.90
C HIS A 133 12.01 15.38 16.05
N ASP A 134 13.06 14.56 16.18
CA ASP A 134 13.24 13.63 17.31
C ASP A 134 14.75 13.56 17.65
N PRO A 135 15.22 14.34 18.65
CA PRO A 135 16.63 14.41 19.01
C PRO A 135 17.16 13.09 19.60
N ASP A 136 16.32 12.32 20.28
CA ASP A 136 16.70 11.04 20.88
C ASP A 136 16.94 10.00 19.80
N LEU A 137 16.05 9.95 18.80
CA LEU A 137 16.22 9.09 17.63
C LEU A 137 17.46 9.45 16.82
N GLN A 138 17.68 10.73 16.59
CA GLN A 138 18.87 11.23 15.90
C GLN A 138 20.14 10.79 16.65
N ALA A 139 20.20 10.96 17.97
CA ALA A 139 21.33 10.55 18.78
C ALA A 139 21.55 9.02 18.73
N ARG A 140 20.48 8.21 18.76
CA ARG A 140 20.56 6.74 18.64
C ARG A 140 21.19 6.30 17.32
N LEU A 141 20.78 6.92 16.20
CA LEU A 141 21.32 6.61 14.86
C LEU A 141 22.77 7.08 14.71
N GLN A 142 23.08 8.30 15.18
CA GLN A 142 24.45 8.82 15.16
C GLN A 142 25.41 7.98 16.01
N LYS A 143 24.98 7.50 17.18
CA LYS A 143 25.76 6.58 18.02
C LYS A 143 26.12 5.27 17.31
N LYS A 144 25.36 4.88 16.28
CA LYS A 144 25.65 3.72 15.42
C LYS A 144 26.56 4.04 14.24
N GLY A 145 27.06 5.27 14.14
CA GLY A 145 27.95 5.71 13.07
C GLY A 145 27.23 6.17 11.80
N MET A 146 25.91 6.30 11.84
CA MET A 146 25.13 6.81 10.69
C MET A 146 25.18 8.34 10.65
N GLN A 147 25.32 8.90 9.45
CA GLN A 147 25.13 10.31 9.22
C GLN A 147 23.62 10.61 9.21
N VAL A 148 23.14 11.47 10.11
CA VAL A 148 21.73 11.86 10.12
C VAL A 148 21.59 13.27 9.57
N VAL A 149 20.70 13.44 8.59
CA VAL A 149 20.37 14.70 7.95
C VAL A 149 18.88 14.94 8.17
N SER A 150 18.55 15.92 9.02
CA SER A 150 17.17 16.32 9.24
C SER A 150 16.66 17.08 8.01
N VAL A 151 15.52 16.66 7.47
CA VAL A 151 14.88 17.26 6.31
C VAL A 151 13.38 17.39 6.60
N ASP A 152 12.74 18.45 6.13
CA ASP A 152 11.27 18.50 6.13
C ASP A 152 10.70 17.74 4.93
N ALA A 153 9.38 17.51 4.95
CA ALA A 153 8.67 16.76 3.92
C ALA A 153 8.76 17.45 2.54
N GLU A 154 8.71 18.78 2.51
CA GLU A 154 8.74 19.56 1.27
C GLU A 154 10.12 19.46 0.61
N THR A 155 11.18 19.64 1.37
CA THR A 155 12.58 19.47 0.95
C THR A 155 12.83 18.05 0.48
N LEU A 156 12.29 17.05 1.19
CA LEU A 156 12.43 15.65 0.80
C LEU A 156 11.83 15.41 -0.60
N PHE A 157 10.64 15.95 -0.87
CA PHE A 157 10.01 15.86 -2.18
C PHE A 157 10.73 16.69 -3.25
N GLN A 158 11.00 17.97 -2.99
CA GLN A 158 11.59 18.90 -3.96
C GLN A 158 13.03 18.55 -4.32
N ARG A 159 13.80 17.96 -3.41
CA ARG A 159 15.20 17.62 -3.66
C ARG A 159 15.41 16.20 -4.13
N PHE A 160 14.58 15.25 -3.67
CA PHE A 160 14.80 13.82 -3.94
C PHE A 160 13.64 13.14 -4.67
N GLY A 161 12.51 13.81 -4.89
CA GLY A 161 11.32 13.20 -5.48
C GLY A 161 10.68 12.12 -4.58
N ILE A 162 10.96 12.14 -3.28
CA ILE A 162 10.50 11.10 -2.34
C ILE A 162 9.20 11.57 -1.68
N GLU A 163 8.13 10.79 -1.86
CA GLU A 163 6.80 11.08 -1.30
C GLU A 163 6.41 10.19 -0.12
N GLY A 164 7.16 9.10 0.15
CA GLY A 164 6.83 8.11 1.17
C GLY A 164 8.03 7.60 1.95
N ALA A 165 7.78 7.13 3.17
CA ALA A 165 8.77 6.54 4.07
C ALA A 165 8.19 5.33 4.82
N PRO A 166 8.99 4.31 5.20
CA PRO A 166 10.45 4.23 5.08
C PRO A 166 10.94 3.77 3.70
N LEU A 167 11.80 4.56 3.05
CA LEU A 167 12.41 4.22 1.75
C LEU A 167 13.89 3.82 1.94
N PHE A 168 14.33 2.81 1.20
CA PHE A 168 15.72 2.38 1.11
C PHE A 168 16.29 2.67 -0.26
N MET A 169 17.49 3.26 -0.29
CA MET A 169 18.23 3.54 -1.51
C MET A 169 19.66 3.03 -1.35
N PHE A 170 20.21 2.46 -2.42
CA PHE A 170 21.57 1.97 -2.43
C PHE A 170 22.32 2.53 -3.64
N VAL A 171 23.47 3.16 -3.37
CA VAL A 171 24.24 3.95 -4.33
C VAL A 171 25.64 3.37 -4.47
N ASP A 172 26.11 3.25 -5.70
CA ASP A 172 27.44 2.73 -6.00
C ASP A 172 28.56 3.78 -5.84
N PRO A 173 29.84 3.39 -5.92
CA PRO A 173 30.96 4.32 -5.79
C PRO A 173 31.05 5.42 -6.86
N LYS A 174 30.25 5.34 -7.94
CA LYS A 174 30.15 6.37 -8.99
C LYS A 174 28.92 7.26 -8.78
N HIS A 175 28.28 7.16 -7.62
CA HIS A 175 27.05 7.85 -7.24
C HIS A 175 25.84 7.45 -8.10
N ALA A 176 25.88 6.31 -8.80
CA ALA A 176 24.73 5.80 -9.52
C ALA A 176 23.80 5.04 -8.57
N VAL A 177 22.51 5.35 -8.65
CA VAL A 177 21.49 4.68 -7.84
C VAL A 177 21.26 3.27 -8.37
N ARG A 178 21.54 2.26 -7.54
CA ARG A 178 21.42 0.84 -7.89
C ARG A 178 20.12 0.22 -7.41
N TYR A 179 19.50 0.79 -6.38
CA TYR A 179 18.24 0.34 -5.81
C TYR A 179 17.46 1.49 -5.21
N VAL A 180 16.14 1.46 -5.38
CA VAL A 180 15.17 2.32 -4.72
C VAL A 180 13.94 1.49 -4.42
N GLY A 181 13.56 1.37 -3.15
CA GLY A 181 12.37 0.61 -2.79
C GLY A 181 12.18 0.46 -1.30
N GLY A 182 11.22 -0.40 -0.92
CA GLY A 182 10.98 -0.75 0.47
C GLY A 182 12.03 -1.69 1.07
N TYR A 183 11.77 -2.10 2.30
CA TYR A 183 12.63 -2.98 3.09
C TYR A 183 12.16 -4.44 3.13
N THR A 184 10.91 -4.70 2.73
CA THR A 184 10.24 -5.99 2.94
C THR A 184 9.34 -6.32 1.76
N ARG A 185 9.18 -7.60 1.43
CA ARG A 185 8.25 -8.06 0.37
C ARG A 185 6.78 -7.87 0.69
N ARG A 186 6.41 -7.75 1.98
CA ARG A 186 5.03 -7.61 2.46
C ARG A 186 4.97 -6.67 3.64
N LYS A 187 3.87 -5.92 3.80
CA LYS A 187 3.72 -4.82 4.76
C LYS A 187 4.13 -5.10 6.22
N GLN A 188 4.01 -6.34 6.68
CA GLN A 188 4.41 -6.74 8.03
C GLN A 188 5.35 -7.96 7.99
N GLY A 189 6.14 -8.08 6.92
CA GLY A 189 7.15 -9.13 6.79
C GLY A 189 8.11 -9.07 7.98
N PRO A 190 8.41 -10.19 8.67
CA PRO A 190 9.29 -10.18 9.84
C PRO A 190 10.73 -9.77 9.48
N GLU A 191 11.14 -10.05 8.24
CA GLU A 191 12.50 -9.89 7.75
C GLU A 191 12.67 -8.57 7.01
N ILE A 192 13.65 -7.78 7.42
CA ILE A 192 14.11 -6.58 6.71
C ILE A 192 15.30 -7.00 5.83
N GLU A 193 15.16 -6.83 4.52
CA GLU A 193 16.04 -7.43 3.51
C GLU A 193 17.19 -6.51 3.05
N ASP A 194 17.39 -5.35 3.68
CA ASP A 194 18.35 -4.32 3.22
C ASP A 194 19.80 -4.85 3.08
N LEU A 195 20.30 -5.63 4.05
CA LEU A 195 21.61 -6.27 3.97
C LEU A 195 21.72 -7.31 2.85
N ALA A 196 20.64 -8.05 2.57
CA ALA A 196 20.61 -9.04 1.50
C ALA A 196 20.63 -8.34 0.13
N ILE A 197 19.79 -7.32 -0.05
CA ILE A 197 19.73 -6.47 -1.24
C ILE A 197 21.11 -5.88 -1.54
N MET A 198 21.77 -5.28 -0.53
CA MET A 198 23.11 -4.73 -0.71
C MET A 198 24.14 -5.77 -1.14
N ARG A 199 24.07 -6.97 -0.58
CA ARG A 199 24.99 -8.07 -0.92
C ARG A 199 24.81 -8.52 -2.37
N GLU A 200 23.57 -8.71 -2.80
CA GLU A 200 23.24 -9.11 -4.17
C GLU A 200 23.69 -8.05 -5.19
N ILE A 201 23.40 -6.78 -4.92
CA ILE A 201 23.80 -5.67 -5.81
C ILE A 201 25.32 -5.53 -5.89
N ARG A 202 26.03 -5.64 -4.77
CA ARG A 202 27.50 -5.64 -4.75
C ARG A 202 28.08 -6.85 -5.49
N GLY A 203 27.37 -7.97 -5.51
CA GLY A 203 27.70 -9.17 -6.29
C GLY A 203 27.43 -9.03 -7.80
N GLY A 204 26.86 -7.90 -8.24
CA GLY A 204 26.55 -7.63 -9.64
C GLY A 204 25.15 -8.06 -10.07
N SER A 205 24.31 -8.55 -9.14
CA SER A 205 22.93 -8.92 -9.43
C SER A 205 22.03 -7.68 -9.53
N GLU A 206 21.00 -7.77 -10.38
CA GLU A 206 19.87 -6.85 -10.33
C GLU A 206 18.82 -7.39 -9.36
N VAL A 207 18.35 -6.53 -8.47
CA VAL A 207 17.30 -6.86 -7.49
C VAL A 207 16.04 -6.11 -7.89
N ALA A 208 14.90 -6.80 -7.85
CA ALA A 208 13.61 -6.18 -8.08
C ALA A 208 13.27 -5.22 -6.93
N ASP A 209 12.74 -4.05 -7.28
CA ASP A 209 12.37 -3.04 -6.29
C ASP A 209 11.26 -3.59 -5.38
N LEU A 210 11.48 -3.56 -4.07
CA LEU A 210 10.46 -4.02 -3.12
C LEU A 210 9.39 -2.93 -2.95
N PRO A 211 8.12 -3.31 -2.74
CA PRO A 211 7.04 -2.36 -2.48
C PRO A 211 7.34 -1.50 -1.24
N LEU A 212 7.05 -0.20 -1.36
CA LEU A 212 7.16 0.75 -0.26
C LEU A 212 5.90 0.70 0.61
N PHE A 213 6.02 0.14 1.82
CA PHE A 213 4.95 0.13 2.80
C PHE A 213 5.24 1.13 3.91
N GLY A 214 4.40 2.15 4.07
CA GLY A 214 4.59 3.11 5.13
C GLY A 214 3.63 4.28 5.11
N CYS A 215 4.14 5.43 5.50
CA CYS A 215 3.37 6.67 5.64
C CYS A 215 3.67 7.62 4.48
N ALA A 216 2.64 8.31 4.02
CA ALA A 216 2.76 9.44 3.12
C ALA A 216 3.51 10.57 3.82
N VAL A 217 4.56 11.09 3.16
CA VAL A 217 5.34 12.21 3.67
C VAL A 217 4.88 13.52 3.03
N SER A 218 4.51 13.51 1.74
CA SER A 218 4.01 14.69 1.04
C SER A 218 2.57 15.03 1.45
N GLU A 219 2.23 16.33 1.52
CA GLU A 219 0.87 16.79 1.82
C GLU A 219 -0.16 16.25 0.82
N ARG A 220 0.18 16.28 -0.47
CA ARG A 220 -0.65 15.68 -1.53
C ARG A 220 -0.99 14.22 -1.25
N LEU A 221 0.00 13.42 -0.87
CA LEU A 221 -0.21 11.99 -0.61
C LEU A 221 -0.92 11.77 0.74
N LYS A 222 -0.73 12.65 1.73
CA LYS A 222 -1.52 12.65 2.98
C LYS A 222 -3.00 12.93 2.71
N GLU A 223 -3.32 13.92 1.88
CA GLU A 223 -4.70 14.22 1.47
C GLU A 223 -5.38 13.04 0.74
N LEU A 224 -4.63 12.37 -0.14
CA LEU A 224 -5.12 11.17 -0.83
C LEU A 224 -5.29 9.97 0.12
N ALA A 225 -4.39 9.83 1.09
CA ALA A 225 -4.38 8.71 2.03
C ALA A 225 -5.34 8.89 3.22
N ASP A 226 -5.72 10.13 3.54
CA ASP A 226 -6.67 10.46 4.61
C ASP A 226 -7.58 11.64 4.20
N PRO A 227 -8.51 11.42 3.25
CA PRO A 227 -9.37 12.49 2.74
C PRO A 227 -10.34 13.04 3.79
N MET A 228 -10.52 12.33 4.91
CA MET A 228 -11.39 12.74 6.01
C MET A 228 -10.62 13.37 7.19
N ALA A 229 -9.29 13.49 7.09
CA ALA A 229 -8.41 14.03 8.13
C ALA A 229 -8.64 13.39 9.52
N LEU A 230 -8.88 12.08 9.55
CA LEU A 230 -9.16 11.33 10.78
C LEU A 230 -7.88 10.98 11.55
N LYS A 231 -6.71 11.01 10.90
CA LYS A 231 -5.40 10.76 11.51
C LYS A 231 -4.73 12.11 11.76
N ARG A 232 -4.95 12.68 12.95
CA ARG A 232 -4.19 13.82 13.48
C ARG A 232 -3.24 13.36 14.56
#